data_AF-A0A350LNC5-F1
#
_entry.id   AF-A0A350LNC5-F1
#
_cell.length_a   1.000
_cell.length_b   1.000
_cell.length_c   1.000
_cell.angle_alpha   90.00
_cell.angle_beta   90.00
_cell.angle_gamma   90.00
#
_symmetry.space_group_name_H-M   'P 1'
#
loop_
_entity.id
_entity.type
_entity.pdbx_description
1 polymer ?
#
loop_
_entity_poly.entity_id
_entity_poly.type
_entity_poly.pdbx_seq_one_letter_code
_entity_poly.pdbx_strand_id
1 'polypeptide(L)'
;EPLAAKWANVRRARRVVTAALEVQRADKVIGASLEAAPVVHVRDAETLKALKSVNFADICITSDIVLTADPRPAEAFRMPEVDDIGVVFERAGGEKCQRC
;
A
#
# COMPACT_ATOMS: atom_id res chain seq x y z
N GLU A 1 -25.17 -0.89 -4.73
CA GLU A 1 -24.26 0.28 -4.91
C GLU A 1 -23.29 0.65 -3.77
N PRO A 2 -23.29 0.08 -2.55
CA PRO A 2 -22.19 0.34 -1.58
C PRO A 2 -20.86 -0.36 -1.95
N LEU A 3 -20.96 -1.54 -2.56
CA LEU A 3 -19.82 -2.38 -2.89
C LEU A 3 -18.91 -1.77 -3.97
N ALA A 4 -19.50 -1.12 -4.97
CA ALA A 4 -18.76 -0.48 -6.05
C ALA A 4 -17.88 0.67 -5.54
N ALA A 5 -18.43 1.52 -4.66
CA ALA A 5 -17.71 2.61 -4.02
C ALA A 5 -16.56 2.09 -3.14
N LYS A 6 -16.82 1.07 -2.30
CA LYS A 6 -15.76 0.39 -1.53
C LYS A 6 -14.60 -0.04 -2.41
N TRP A 7 -14.89 -0.75 -3.51
CA TRP A 7 -13.84 -1.24 -4.40
C TRP A 7 -13.15 -0.15 -5.22
N ALA A 8 -13.82 0.99 -5.46
CA ALA A 8 -13.16 2.15 -6.05
C ALA A 8 -12.06 2.70 -5.12
N ASN A 9 -12.35 2.82 -3.82
CA ASN A 9 -11.37 3.23 -2.81
C ASN A 9 -10.20 2.24 -2.71
N VAL A 10 -10.49 0.93 -2.67
CA VAL A 10 -9.46 -0.12 -2.64
C VAL A 10 -8.56 -0.05 -3.87
N ARG A 11 -9.12 0.08 -5.08
CA ARG A 11 -8.34 0.20 -6.32
C ARG A 11 -7.49 1.47 -6.34
N ARG A 12 -8.02 2.58 -5.83
CA ARG A 12 -7.30 3.86 -5.72
C ARG A 12 -6.09 3.74 -4.82
N ALA A 13 -6.25 3.17 -3.62
CA ALA A 13 -5.13 2.92 -2.71
C ALA A 13 -4.09 1.96 -3.30
N ARG A 14 -4.53 0.87 -3.95
CA ARG A 14 -3.63 -0.10 -4.60
C ARG A 14 -2.73 0.56 -5.65
N ARG A 15 -3.26 1.51 -6.43
CA ARG A 15 -2.46 2.26 -7.42
C ARG A 15 -1.33 3.04 -6.75
N VAL A 16 -1.60 3.70 -5.62
CA VAL A 16 -0.57 4.44 -4.88
C VAL A 16 0.51 3.50 -4.33
N VAL A 17 0.11 2.38 -3.74
CA VAL A 17 1.07 1.37 -3.25
C VAL A 17 1.92 0.83 -4.39
N THR A 18 1.29 0.46 -5.51
CA THR A 18 2.01 -0.10 -6.66
C THR A 18 3.00 0.90 -7.26
N ALA A 19 2.62 2.17 -7.39
CA ALA A 19 3.51 3.23 -7.85
C ALA A 19 4.68 3.46 -6.89
N ALA A 20 4.45 3.44 -5.58
CA ALA A 20 5.50 3.55 -4.57
C ALA A 20 6.52 2.40 -4.67
N LEU A 21 6.04 1.16 -4.84
CA LEU A 21 6.90 -0.02 -4.98
C LEU A 21 7.66 -0.05 -6.31
N GLU A 22 7.11 0.55 -7.36
CA GLU A 22 7.79 0.61 -8.67
C GLU A 22 9.04 1.49 -8.61
N VAL A 23 9.03 2.57 -7.84
CA VAL A 23 10.25 3.37 -7.57
C VAL A 23 11.34 2.48 -6.96
N GLN A 24 10.98 1.64 -5.99
CA GLN A 24 11.92 0.74 -5.32
C GLN A 24 12.45 -0.38 -6.22
N ARG A 25 11.65 -0.84 -7.20
CA ARG A 25 12.13 -1.78 -8.22
C ARG A 25 13.08 -1.11 -9.20
N ALA A 26 12.77 0.10 -9.66
CA ALA A 26 13.63 0.86 -10.55
C ALA A 26 15.01 1.10 -9.90
N ASP A 27 15.03 1.36 -8.59
CA ASP A 27 16.23 1.55 -7.78
C ASP A 27 16.91 0.22 -7.38
N LYS A 28 16.37 -0.93 -7.83
CA LYS A 28 16.86 -2.29 -7.53
C LYS A 28 16.92 -2.62 -6.03
N VAL A 29 16.08 -1.94 -5.23
CA VAL A 29 15.93 -2.23 -3.80
C VAL A 29 15.19 -3.56 -3.63
N ILE A 30 14.10 -3.77 -4.36
CA ILE A 30 13.35 -5.03 -4.35
C ILE A 30 13.26 -5.64 -5.75
N GLY A 31 13.22 -6.96 -5.85
CA GLY A 31 12.93 -7.68 -7.09
C GLY A 31 11.44 -7.94 -7.29
N ALA A 32 10.70 -8.23 -6.21
CA ALA A 32 9.28 -8.56 -6.21
C ALA A 32 8.49 -7.77 -5.15
N SER A 33 7.17 -7.59 -5.37
CA SER A 33 6.28 -6.96 -4.38
C SER A 33 6.31 -7.65 -3.01
N LEU A 34 6.52 -8.97 -2.99
CA LEU A 34 6.57 -9.77 -1.77
C LEU A 34 7.78 -9.42 -0.89
N GLU A 35 8.77 -8.68 -1.39
CA GLU A 35 9.88 -8.18 -0.56
C GLU A 35 9.53 -6.88 0.20
N ALA A 36 8.30 -6.38 0.07
CA ALA A 36 7.84 -5.14 0.68
C ALA A 36 6.82 -5.37 1.81
N ALA A 37 6.84 -4.48 2.79
CA ALA A 37 5.89 -4.38 3.90
C ALA A 37 5.46 -2.92 4.14
N PRO A 38 4.89 -2.21 3.14
CA PRO A 38 4.73 -0.77 3.19
C PRO A 38 3.77 -0.29 4.30
N VAL A 39 4.04 0.91 4.82
CA VAL A 39 3.13 1.65 5.70
C VAL A 39 2.30 2.60 4.86
N VAL A 40 0.99 2.40 4.83
CA VAL A 40 0.03 3.19 4.06
C VAL A 40 -0.73 4.09 5.01
N HIS A 41 -0.48 5.38 4.89
CA HIS A 41 -1.16 6.41 5.64
C HIS A 41 -2.36 6.92 4.83
N VAL A 42 -3.53 6.89 5.44
CA VAL A 42 -4.79 7.25 4.80
C VAL A 42 -5.51 8.28 5.64
N ARG A 43 -5.69 9.47 5.08
CA ARG A 43 -6.38 10.58 5.76
C ARG A 43 -7.90 10.40 5.77
N ASP A 44 -8.47 9.84 4.70
CA ASP A 44 -9.91 9.60 4.60
C ASP A 44 -10.34 8.37 5.40
N ALA A 45 -11.22 8.56 6.39
CA ALA A 45 -11.63 7.51 7.32
C ALA A 45 -12.42 6.38 6.64
N GLU A 46 -13.27 6.72 5.66
CA GLU A 46 -14.06 5.72 4.92
C GLU A 46 -13.18 4.86 4.01
N THR A 47 -12.18 5.46 3.36
CA THR A 47 -11.14 4.73 2.64
C THR A 47 -10.36 3.82 3.59
N LEU A 48 -9.88 4.33 4.72
CA LEU A 48 -9.13 3.51 5.68
C LEU A 48 -9.96 2.32 6.18
N LYS A 49 -11.23 2.54 6.49
CA LYS A 49 -12.18 1.48 6.89
C LYS A 49 -12.40 0.46 5.77
N ALA A 50 -12.53 0.92 4.52
CA ALA A 50 -12.66 0.05 3.36
C ALA A 50 -11.42 -0.84 3.19
N LEU A 51 -10.21 -0.28 3.33
CA LEU A 51 -8.96 -1.03 3.24
C LEU A 51 -8.80 -2.04 4.39
N LYS A 52 -9.12 -1.65 5.63
CA LYS A 52 -9.08 -2.55 6.80
C LYS A 52 -10.11 -3.68 6.73
N SER A 53 -11.13 -3.55 5.90
CA SER A 53 -12.17 -4.58 5.73
C SER A 53 -11.85 -5.66 4.68
N VAL A 54 -10.63 -5.67 4.12
CA VAL A 54 -10.14 -6.64 3.14
C VAL A 54 -8.70 -7.02 3.47
N ASN A 55 -8.20 -8.16 2.95
CA ASN A 55 -6.77 -8.44 3.02
C ASN A 55 -6.03 -7.54 2.00
N PHE A 56 -5.63 -6.36 2.44
CA PHE A 56 -5.05 -5.37 1.54
C PHE A 56 -3.61 -5.71 1.11
N ALA A 57 -2.86 -6.45 1.93
CA ALA A 57 -1.55 -6.99 1.55
C ALA A 57 -1.66 -7.93 0.35
N ASP A 58 -2.60 -8.88 0.36
CA ASP A 58 -2.86 -9.77 -0.78
C ASP A 58 -3.24 -8.98 -2.05
N ILE A 59 -4.09 -7.96 -1.89
CA ILE A 59 -4.52 -7.11 -3.01
C ILE A 59 -3.33 -6.35 -3.62
N CYS A 60 -2.36 -5.96 -2.81
CA CYS A 60 -1.13 -5.30 -3.26
C CYS A 60 0.00 -6.28 -3.59
N ILE A 61 -0.18 -7.58 -3.31
CA ILE A 61 0.79 -8.66 -3.51
C ILE A 61 2.07 -8.42 -2.70
N THR A 62 1.94 -7.84 -1.50
CA THR A 62 3.07 -7.59 -0.59
C THR A 62 3.08 -8.62 0.54
N SER A 63 4.22 -8.80 1.21
CA SER A 63 4.28 -9.75 2.34
C SER A 63 3.51 -9.24 3.56
N ASP A 64 3.49 -7.93 3.76
CA ASP A 64 2.68 -7.29 4.79
C ASP A 64 2.25 -5.88 4.35
N ILE A 65 1.31 -5.27 5.06
CA ILE A 65 0.95 -3.85 4.97
C ILE A 65 0.48 -3.35 6.34
N VAL A 66 0.99 -2.19 6.75
CA VAL A 66 0.41 -1.43 7.87
C VAL A 66 -0.51 -0.33 7.33
N LEU A 67 -1.73 -0.27 7.85
CA LEU A 67 -2.70 0.79 7.52
C LEU A 67 -2.90 1.74 8.71
N THR A 68 -2.51 3.00 8.57
CA THR A 68 -2.61 4.01 9.64
C THR A 68 -3.37 5.27 9.21
N ALA A 69 -3.96 5.96 10.20
CA ALA A 69 -4.54 7.30 10.04
C ALA A 69 -3.53 8.41 10.43
N ASP A 70 -2.33 8.03 10.90
CA ASP A 70 -1.32 9.00 11.31
C ASP A 70 -0.90 9.89 10.13
N PRO A 71 -0.53 11.16 10.39
CA PRO A 71 -0.03 12.04 9.36
C PRO A 71 1.12 11.41 8.57
N ARG A 72 1.06 11.55 7.25
CA ARG A 72 2.13 11.07 6.36
C ARG A 72 3.43 11.82 6.64
N PRO A 73 4.55 11.11 6.87
CA PRO A 73 5.84 11.76 7.06
C PRO A 73 6.35 12.35 5.73
N ALA A 74 7.42 13.15 5.79
CA ALA A 74 7.91 13.90 4.63
C ALA A 74 8.38 12.99 3.49
N GLU A 75 9.01 11.88 3.84
CA GLU A 75 9.54 10.83 2.96
C GLU A 75 8.48 9.95 2.30
N ALA A 76 7.21 10.04 2.73
CA ALA A 76 6.14 9.24 2.14
C ALA A 76 5.99 9.54 0.64
N PHE A 77 5.90 8.49 -0.17
CA PHE A 77 5.54 8.59 -1.58
C PHE A 77 4.12 9.16 -1.72
N ARG A 78 3.93 10.03 -2.71
CA ARG A 78 2.68 10.74 -2.99
C ARG A 78 2.40 10.73 -4.49
N MET A 79 1.12 10.63 -4.85
CA MET A 79 0.66 10.80 -6.22
C MET A 79 -0.15 12.10 -6.33
N PRO A 80 0.11 12.97 -7.32
CA PRO A 80 -0.65 14.22 -7.50
C PRO A 80 -2.17 14.03 -7.60
N GLU A 81 -2.62 12.93 -8.20
CA GLU A 81 -4.03 12.58 -8.37
C GLU A 81 -4.67 11.91 -7.14
N VAL A 82 -3.87 11.58 -6.11
CA VAL A 82 -4.32 10.95 -4.86
C VAL A 82 -3.64 11.63 -3.67
N ASP A 83 -4.26 12.71 -3.20
CA ASP A 83 -3.68 13.62 -2.22
C ASP A 83 -3.88 13.19 -0.75
N ASP A 84 -4.72 12.21 -0.46
CA ASP A 84 -5.12 11.74 0.87
C ASP A 84 -4.46 10.41 1.27
N ILE A 85 -3.75 9.74 0.36
CA ILE A 85 -3.00 8.50 0.60
C ILE A 85 -1.51 8.75 0.38
N GLY A 86 -0.66 8.15 1.21
CA GLY A 86 0.77 8.14 0.97
C GLY A 86 1.41 6.92 1.59
N VAL A 87 2.55 6.56 1.03
CA VAL A 87 3.14 5.23 1.24
C VAL A 87 4.59 5.40 1.64
N VAL A 88 4.94 4.91 2.82
CA VAL A 88 6.33 4.72 3.21
C VAL A 88 6.70 3.29 2.84
N PHE A 89 7.78 3.15 2.06
CA PHE A 89 8.30 1.83 1.74
C PHE A 89 9.07 1.27 2.94
N GLU A 90 8.79 0.02 3.25
CA GLU A 90 9.59 -0.79 4.16
C GLU A 90 9.86 -2.14 3.49
N ARG A 91 11.03 -2.72 3.75
CA ARG A 91 11.30 -4.10 3.34
C ARG A 91 10.53 -5.05 4.25
N ALA A 92 9.98 -6.10 3.67
CA ALA A 92 9.41 -7.19 4.44
C ALA A 92 10.49 -7.85 5.30
N GLY A 93 10.18 -8.08 6.57
CA GLY A 93 11.01 -8.89 7.45
C GLY A 93 10.82 -10.39 7.17
N GLY A 94 11.80 -11.20 7.59
CA GLY A 94 11.76 -12.66 7.45
C GLY A 94 12.40 -13.19 6.17
N GLU A 95 12.32 -14.52 5.99
CA GLU A 95 12.91 -15.22 4.84
C GLU A 95 11.84 -15.57 3.80
N LYS A 96 12.26 -15.66 2.53
CA LYS A 96 11.37 -16.05 1.43
C LYS A 96 10.85 -17.48 1.64
N CYS A 97 9.52 -17.61 1.79
CA CYS A 97 8.80 -18.88 1.70
C CYS A 97 9.08 -19.56 0.36
N GLN A 98 9.60 -20.79 0.38
CA GLN A 98 9.93 -21.54 -0.85
C GLN A 98 8.70 -22.18 -1.53
N ARG A 99 7.48 -21.92 -1.05
CA ARG A 99 6.27 -22.67 -1.40
C ARG A 99 5.11 -21.83 -1.92
N CYS A 100 5.07 -20.52 -1.70
CA CYS A 100 3.87 -19.70 -1.82
C CYS A 100 3.91 -18.57 -2.89
#